data_AF-A0A2V8WVB4-F1
#
_entry.id   AF-A0A2V8WVB4-F1
#
_cell.length_a   1.000
_cell.length_b   1.000
_cell.length_c   1.000
_cell.angle_alpha   90.00
_cell.angle_beta   90.00
_cell.angle_gamma   90.00
#
_symmetry.space_group_name_H-M   'P 1'
#
loop_
_entity.id
_entity.type
_entity.pdbx_description
1 polymer ?
#
loop_
_entity_poly.entity_id
_entity_poly.type
_entity_poly.pdbx_seq_one_letter_code
_entity_poly.pdbx_strand_id
1 'polypeptide(L)'
;MLLLLFLLSLPFLNPWVRGDGVGYYAFVRAPLIEHNLDFTKDYQHANESFRGPRLDEYGRPKSAFRTPTGHLDNHFTVGPAILWTPFLLLAHAAVLLARALGSTVAADGFSTPYRVT
;
A
#
# COMPACT_ATOMS: atom_id res chain seq x y z
N MET A 1 12.57 -27.34 -12.46
CA MET A 1 13.47 -26.28 -13.00
C MET A 1 12.87 -24.89 -12.83
N LEU A 2 11.67 -24.60 -13.35
CA LEU A 2 11.00 -23.30 -13.22
C LEU A 2 10.78 -22.84 -11.77
N LEU A 3 10.35 -23.72 -10.86
CA LEU A 3 10.16 -23.38 -9.43
C LEU A 3 11.47 -22.95 -8.76
N LEU A 4 12.58 -23.62 -9.10
CA LEU A 4 13.88 -23.34 -8.52
C LEU A 4 14.43 -21.99 -9.03
N LEU A 5 14.25 -21.72 -10.33
CA LEU A 5 14.54 -20.43 -10.95
C LEU A 5 13.67 -19.30 -10.36
N PHE A 6 12.39 -19.57 -10.09
CA PHE A 6 11.48 -18.63 -9.42
C PHE A 6 11.95 -18.30 -8.00
N LEU A 7 12.32 -19.30 -7.19
CA LEU A 7 12.83 -19.07 -5.84
C LEU A 7 14.17 -18.33 -5.85
N LEU A 8 15.07 -18.67 -6.79
CA LEU A 8 16.36 -17.99 -6.97
C LEU A 8 16.21 -16.54 -7.44
N SER A 9 15.11 -16.17 -8.11
CA SER A 9 14.87 -14.80 -8.54
C SER A 9 14.27 -13.92 -7.46
N LEU A 10 13.65 -14.50 -6.41
CA LEU A 10 13.02 -13.73 -5.32
C LEU A 10 13.92 -12.67 -4.66
N PRO A 11 15.21 -12.93 -4.37
CA PRO A 11 16.11 -11.89 -3.81
C PRO A 11 16.43 -10.74 -4.79
N PHE A 12 16.23 -10.97 -6.09
CA PHE A 12 16.45 -9.96 -7.13
C PHE A 12 15.16 -9.21 -7.51
N LEU A 13 14.00 -9.68 -7.02
CA LEU A 13 12.76 -8.93 -7.14
C LEU A 13 12.83 -7.73 -6.20
N ASN A 14 12.48 -6.56 -6.72
CA ASN A 14 12.37 -5.34 -5.94
C ASN A 14 10.89 -5.15 -5.57
N PRO A 15 10.46 -5.46 -4.33
CA PRO A 15 9.06 -5.36 -3.91
C PRO A 15 8.72 -3.89 -3.58
N TRP A 16 8.93 -3.01 -4.55
CA TRP A 16 8.74 -1.57 -4.39
C TRP A 16 7.44 -1.11 -5.03
N VAL A 17 6.53 -0.60 -4.21
CA VAL A 17 5.28 0.03 -4.65
C VAL A 17 5.58 1.46 -5.14
N ARG A 18 5.76 1.65 -6.46
CA ARG A 18 5.95 2.95 -7.12
C ARG A 18 4.85 3.26 -8.12
N GLY A 19 4.63 4.55 -8.37
CA GLY A 19 3.67 5.00 -9.38
C GLY A 19 2.29 4.43 -9.10
N ASP A 20 1.70 3.79 -10.09
CA ASP A 20 0.34 3.24 -10.05
C ASP A 20 0.16 2.17 -8.96
N GLY A 21 1.25 1.53 -8.51
CA GLY A 21 1.26 0.58 -7.40
C GLY A 21 0.61 1.12 -6.13
N VAL A 22 0.75 2.43 -5.86
CA VAL A 22 0.19 3.08 -4.67
C VAL A 22 -1.33 3.00 -4.68
N GLY A 23 -1.96 3.28 -5.82
CA GLY A 23 -3.42 3.25 -5.94
C GLY A 23 -3.99 1.84 -5.84
N TYR A 24 -3.31 0.86 -6.44
CA TYR A 24 -3.65 -0.56 -6.28
C TYR A 24 -3.53 -1.01 -4.82
N TYR A 25 -2.46 -0.63 -4.13
CA TYR A 25 -2.21 -0.99 -2.74
C TYR A 25 -3.25 -0.40 -1.77
N ALA A 26 -3.63 0.86 -1.99
CA ALA A 26 -4.64 1.59 -1.22
C ALA A 26 -5.96 0.81 -1.08
N PHE A 27 -6.38 0.09 -2.12
CA PHE A 27 -7.62 -0.70 -2.11
C PHE A 27 -7.61 -1.90 -1.16
N VAL A 28 -6.45 -2.42 -0.77
CA VAL A 28 -6.36 -3.47 0.27
C VAL A 28 -6.09 -2.84 1.62
N ARG A 29 -5.14 -1.89 1.66
CA ARG A 29 -4.63 -1.35 2.90
C ARG A 29 -5.65 -0.49 3.65
N ALA A 30 -6.36 0.41 2.98
CA ALA A 30 -7.33 1.27 3.68
C ALA A 30 -8.49 0.47 4.33
N PRO A 31 -9.11 -0.53 3.67
CA PRO A 31 -10.10 -1.40 4.33
C PRO A 31 -9.51 -2.27 5.45
N LEU A 32 -8.28 -2.76 5.27
CA LEU A 32 -7.64 -3.65 6.22
C LEU A 32 -7.24 -2.93 7.51
N ILE A 33 -6.69 -1.71 7.39
CA ILE A 33 -6.08 -0.97 8.50
C ILE A 33 -7.04 0.10 9.06
N GLU A 34 -7.67 0.89 8.19
CA GLU A 34 -8.54 2.00 8.58
C GLU A 34 -10.04 1.65 8.54
N HIS A 35 -10.41 0.46 8.08
CA HIS A 35 -11.80 0.01 7.96
C HIS A 35 -12.70 0.97 7.17
N ASN A 36 -12.12 1.66 6.20
CA ASN A 36 -12.80 2.61 5.32
C ASN A 36 -12.18 2.60 3.92
N LEU A 37 -12.72 3.45 3.03
CA LEU A 37 -12.19 3.67 1.68
C LEU A 37 -11.58 5.08 1.56
N ASP A 38 -10.90 5.54 2.60
CA ASP A 38 -10.16 6.80 2.57
C ASP A 38 -8.69 6.56 2.20
N PHE A 39 -8.34 6.86 0.96
CA PHE A 39 -7.00 6.67 0.40
C PHE A 39 -6.04 7.84 0.66
N THR A 40 -6.46 8.83 1.46
CA THR A 40 -5.67 10.05 1.73
C THR A 40 -4.30 9.72 2.30
N LYS A 41 -4.24 8.81 3.29
CA LYS A 41 -2.98 8.40 3.93
C LYS A 41 -2.05 7.70 2.95
N ASP A 42 -2.57 6.85 2.09
CA ASP A 42 -1.80 6.14 1.06
C ASP A 42 -1.14 7.11 0.09
N TYR A 43 -1.88 8.13 -0.34
CA TYR A 43 -1.34 9.16 -1.23
C TYR A 43 -0.30 10.03 -0.51
N GLN A 44 -0.46 10.28 0.78
CA GLN A 44 0.52 11.03 1.59
C GLN A 44 1.82 10.26 1.84
N HIS A 45 1.74 8.95 2.07
CA HIS A 45 2.89 8.06 2.29
C HIS A 45 3.47 7.49 0.99
N ALA A 46 2.97 7.94 -0.17
CA ALA A 46 3.47 7.52 -1.46
C ALA A 46 4.88 8.06 -1.74
N ASN A 47 5.51 7.56 -2.81
CA ASN A 47 6.79 8.09 -3.27
C ASN A 47 6.60 9.46 -3.96
N GLU A 48 7.67 10.25 -4.04
CA GLU A 48 7.63 11.62 -4.57
C GLU A 48 7.02 11.70 -5.98
N SER A 49 7.36 10.75 -6.86
CA SER A 49 6.83 10.71 -8.23
C SER A 49 5.30 10.55 -8.28
N PHE A 50 4.71 9.87 -7.30
CA PHE A 50 3.26 9.73 -7.20
C PHE A 50 2.63 10.94 -6.50
N ARG A 51 3.30 11.48 -5.47
CA ARG A 51 2.85 12.61 -4.64
C ARG A 51 2.81 13.92 -5.41
N GLY A 52 3.87 14.26 -6.14
CA GLY A 52 4.03 15.55 -6.81
C GLY A 52 2.81 16.01 -7.64
N PRO A 53 2.26 15.17 -8.55
CA PRO A 53 1.09 15.57 -9.31
C PRO A 53 -0.21 15.61 -8.47
N ARG A 54 -0.29 14.86 -7.37
CA ARG A 54 -1.52 14.59 -6.62
C ARG A 54 -1.71 15.40 -5.35
N LEU A 55 -0.64 15.82 -4.69
CA LEU A 55 -0.68 16.59 -3.45
C LEU A 55 -0.48 18.08 -3.70
N ASP A 56 -1.13 18.91 -2.90
CA ASP A 56 -0.93 20.36 -2.83
C ASP A 56 0.31 20.73 -1.98
N GLU A 57 0.55 22.03 -1.84
CA GLU A 57 1.65 22.60 -1.04
C GLU A 57 1.58 22.24 0.46
N TYR A 58 0.40 21.83 0.96
CA TYR A 58 0.19 21.40 2.34
C TYR A 58 0.25 19.88 2.51
N GLY A 59 0.61 19.13 1.44
CA GLY A 59 0.64 17.68 1.46
C GLY A 59 -0.74 17.03 1.50
N ARG A 60 -1.79 17.75 1.10
CA ARG A 60 -3.15 17.21 0.99
C ARG A 60 -3.46 16.86 -0.46
N PRO A 61 -4.24 15.79 -0.71
CA PRO A 61 -4.68 15.52 -2.07
C PRO A 61 -5.44 16.71 -2.66
N LYS A 62 -5.04 17.15 -3.86
CA LYS A 62 -5.66 18.29 -4.55
C LYS A 62 -7.16 18.05 -4.73
N SER A 63 -7.94 19.12 -4.66
CA SER A 63 -9.40 19.08 -4.86
C SER A 63 -9.81 18.48 -6.20
N ALA A 64 -8.98 18.62 -7.24
CA ALA A 64 -9.18 18.02 -8.56
C ALA A 64 -9.28 16.49 -8.55
N PHE A 65 -8.75 15.82 -7.51
CA PHE A 65 -8.85 14.37 -7.34
C PHE A 65 -9.98 13.98 -6.39
N ARG A 66 -10.91 14.87 -6.06
CA ARG A 66 -12.05 14.53 -5.21
C ARG A 66 -13.29 14.24 -6.02
N THR A 67 -14.05 13.24 -5.60
CA THR A 67 -15.37 12.95 -6.13
C THR A 67 -16.36 14.07 -5.76
N PRO A 68 -17.53 14.15 -6.40
CA PRO A 68 -18.59 15.08 -5.99
C PRO A 68 -19.04 14.91 -4.53
N THR A 69 -18.85 13.71 -3.97
CA THR A 69 -19.12 13.39 -2.56
C THR A 69 -17.98 13.76 -1.60
N GLY A 70 -16.89 14.33 -2.10
CA GLY A 70 -15.75 14.82 -1.30
C GLY A 70 -14.69 13.77 -0.97
N HIS A 71 -14.90 12.51 -1.32
CA HIS A 71 -13.94 11.42 -1.14
C HIS A 71 -12.79 11.54 -2.16
N LEU A 72 -11.64 10.97 -1.82
CA LEU A 72 -10.53 10.90 -2.75
C LEU A 72 -10.85 9.90 -3.86
N ASP A 73 -10.78 10.35 -5.10
CA ASP A 73 -10.91 9.49 -6.27
C ASP A 73 -9.66 8.60 -6.42
N ASN A 74 -9.92 7.31 -6.52
CA ASN A 74 -8.92 6.29 -6.79
C ASN A 74 -9.33 5.57 -8.07
N HIS A 75 -8.87 6.11 -9.20
CA HIS A 75 -9.18 5.60 -10.54
C HIS A 75 -8.48 4.28 -10.88
N PHE A 76 -7.63 3.76 -10.01
CA PHE A 76 -6.93 2.50 -10.23
C PHE A 76 -7.90 1.31 -10.10
N THR A 77 -7.62 0.21 -10.79
CA THR A 77 -8.48 -0.97 -10.75
C THR A 77 -8.29 -1.76 -9.44
N VAL A 78 -9.38 -2.34 -8.92
CA VAL A 78 -9.34 -3.16 -7.69
C VAL A 78 -8.74 -4.57 -7.92
N GLY A 79 -8.60 -5.00 -9.17
CA GLY A 79 -8.15 -6.35 -9.52
C GLY A 79 -6.77 -6.73 -8.93
N PRO A 80 -5.73 -5.91 -9.12
CA PRO A 80 -4.43 -6.16 -8.50
C PRO A 80 -4.50 -6.23 -6.97
N ALA A 81 -5.33 -5.39 -6.35
CA ALA A 81 -5.56 -5.42 -4.90
C ALA A 81 -6.04 -6.81 -4.47
N ILE A 82 -7.11 -7.32 -5.09
CA ILE A 82 -7.69 -8.63 -4.78
C ILE A 82 -6.65 -9.76 -4.92
N LEU A 83 -5.84 -9.71 -5.98
CA LEU A 83 -4.79 -10.71 -6.21
C LEU A 83 -3.74 -10.73 -5.09
N TRP A 84 -3.38 -9.57 -4.56
CA TRP A 84 -2.36 -9.43 -3.51
C TRP A 84 -2.91 -9.56 -2.09
N THR A 85 -4.23 -9.45 -1.91
CA THR A 85 -4.90 -9.51 -0.59
C THR A 85 -4.45 -10.69 0.28
N PRO A 86 -4.43 -11.96 -0.19
CA PRO A 86 -4.05 -13.08 0.67
C PRO A 86 -2.64 -12.94 1.26
N PHE A 87 -1.69 -12.42 0.48
CA PHE A 87 -0.32 -12.23 0.92
C PHE A 87 -0.18 -11.07 1.89
N LEU A 88 -0.91 -9.97 1.65
CA LEU A 88 -0.93 -8.82 2.56
C LEU A 88 -1.57 -9.17 3.91
N LEU A 89 -2.62 -9.99 3.91
CA LEU A 89 -3.23 -10.49 5.15
C LEU A 89 -2.24 -11.35 5.95
N LEU A 90 -1.49 -12.22 5.29
CA LEU A 90 -0.46 -13.03 5.95
C LEU A 90 0.66 -12.14 6.54
N ALA A 91 1.13 -11.14 5.78
CA ALA A 91 2.12 -10.18 6.28
C ALA A 91 1.57 -9.41 7.49
N HIS A 92 0.32 -8.94 7.42
CA HIS A 92 -0.33 -8.22 8.52
C HIS A 92 -0.46 -9.09 9.78
N ALA A 93 -0.90 -10.34 9.62
CA ALA A 93 -0.99 -11.30 10.72
C ALA A 93 0.38 -11.58 11.36
N ALA A 94 1.43 -11.71 10.56
CA ALA A 94 2.79 -11.88 11.06
C ALA A 94 3.26 -10.65 11.87
N VAL A 95 2.94 -9.43 11.43
CA VAL A 95 3.23 -8.21 12.19
C VAL A 95 2.47 -8.17 13.51
N LEU A 96 1.18 -8.52 13.51
CA LEU A 96 0.39 -8.58 14.74
C LEU A 96 0.96 -9.60 15.73
N LEU A 97 1.39 -10.78 15.25
CA LEU A 97 2.04 -11.79 16.08
C LEU A 97 3.37 -11.27 16.64
N ALA A 98 4.22 -10.66 15.80
CA ALA A 98 5.49 -10.10 16.24
C ALA A 98 5.29 -9.02 17.32
N ARG A 99 4.26 -8.18 17.17
CA ARG A 99 3.88 -7.18 18.18
C ARG A 99 3.42 -7.82 19.48
N ALA A 100 2.62 -8.88 19.41
CA ALA A 100 2.21 -9.65 20.58
C ALA A 100 3.41 -10.28 21.31
N LEU A 101 4.50 -10.56 20.60
CA LEU A 101 5.77 -11.05 21.13
C LEU A 101 6.75 -9.95 21.56
N GLY A 102 6.35 -8.66 21.53
CA GLY A 102 7.15 -7.53 22.02
C GLY A 102 7.81 -6.66 20.94
N SER A 103 7.53 -6.89 19.65
CA SER A 103 8.02 -6.03 18.57
C SER A 103 7.37 -4.64 18.58
N THR A 104 8.15 -3.61 18.26
CA THR A 104 7.70 -2.20 18.15
C THR A 104 7.21 -1.81 16.76
N VAL A 105 7.29 -2.72 15.77
CA VAL A 105 6.89 -2.45 14.38
C VAL A 105 5.41 -2.09 14.32
N ALA A 106 5.06 -0.99 13.64
CA ALA A 106 3.66 -0.57 13.50
C ALA A 106 2.90 -1.47 12.51
N ALA A 107 1.64 -1.76 12.82
CA ALA A 107 0.73 -2.51 11.97
C ALA A 107 -0.12 -1.55 11.11
N ASP A 108 0.54 -0.69 10.34
CA ASP A 108 -0.06 0.48 9.65
C ASP A 108 -0.14 0.34 8.12
N GLY A 109 0.40 -0.74 7.57
CA GLY A 109 0.52 -0.97 6.12
C GLY A 109 1.64 -0.15 5.46
N PHE A 110 2.45 0.60 6.21
CA PHE A 110 3.55 1.40 5.67
C PHE A 110 4.92 0.99 6.19
N SER A 111 4.97 0.40 7.38
CA SER A 111 6.19 -0.07 8.01
C SER A 111 6.90 -1.16 7.21
N THR A 112 8.18 -1.38 7.52
CA THR A 112 9.12 -2.23 6.78
C THR A 112 8.66 -3.67 6.42
N PRO A 113 7.75 -4.34 7.15
CA PRO A 113 7.20 -5.63 6.70
C PRO A 113 6.21 -5.53 5.53
N TYR A 114 5.62 -4.36 5.30
CA TYR A 114 4.64 -4.10 4.23
C TYR A 114 5.28 -3.48 2.99
N ARG A 115 6.42 -2.78 3.16
CA ARG A 115 7.14 -2.08 2.09
C ARG A 115 8.64 -2.21 2.34
N VAL A 116 9.36 -2.73 1.35
CA VAL A 116 10.84 -2.66 1.34
C VAL A 116 11.21 -1.43 0.53
N THR A 117 11.89 -0.48 1.17
CA THR A 117 12.44 0.73 0.53
C THR A 117 13.68 0.41 -0.28
#